data_AF-A0A956CT71-F1
#
_entry.id   AF-A0A956CT71-F1
#
_cell.length_a   1.000
_cell.length_b   1.000
_cell.length_c   1.000
_cell.angle_alpha   90.00
_cell.angle_beta   90.00
_cell.angle_gamma   90.00
#
_symmetry.space_group_name_H-M   'P 1'
#
loop_
_entity.id
_entity.type
_entity.pdbx_description
1 polymer ?
#
loop_
_entity_poly.entity_id
_entity_poly.type
_entity_poly.pdbx_seq_one_letter_code
_entity_poly.pdbx_strand_id
1 'polypeptide(L)'
;MLRSLRLIGLLFASSLLVVACDDNPPPTDAGTPPSDAGTPDPEPPAELAGVEQTGRFVIPELTGHAHVVRTEYDVPHIYAENRLDAWRVLGFTMARDRFFQMDLT
;
A
#
# COMPACT_ATOMS: atom_id res chain seq x y z
N MET A 1 1.35 38.15 37.59
CA MET A 1 0.01 38.79 37.44
C MET A 1 -0.87 37.80 36.68
N LEU A 2 -1.40 36.75 37.32
CA LEU A 2 -2.53 36.74 38.27
C LEU A 2 -3.82 37.24 37.63
N ARG A 3 -4.73 36.31 37.28
CA ARG A 3 -6.08 36.16 37.86
C ARG A 3 -6.82 35.06 37.08
N SER A 4 -7.17 33.91 37.70
CA SER A 4 -8.24 33.74 38.71
C SER A 4 -9.60 33.96 38.04
N LEU A 5 -10.55 33.01 38.03
CA LEU A 5 -11.42 32.68 39.18
C LEU A 5 -12.37 31.54 38.67
N ARG A 6 -12.38 30.30 39.17
CA ARG A 6 -12.75 29.74 40.49
C ARG A 6 -14.20 29.20 40.55
N LEU A 7 -14.29 28.02 41.18
CA LEU A 7 -15.39 27.45 41.96
C LEU A 7 -16.63 26.92 41.24
N ILE A 8 -16.86 25.61 41.33
CA ILE A 8 -17.76 24.91 42.29
C ILE A 8 -17.20 23.46 42.32
N GLY A 9 -16.82 22.80 43.41
CA GLY A 9 -17.18 22.95 44.82
C GLY A 9 -18.09 21.79 45.23
N LEU A 10 -17.54 20.86 46.06
CA LEU A 10 -18.28 19.95 46.97
C LEU A 10 -19.00 18.76 46.27
N LEU A 11 -18.99 17.49 46.69
CA LEU A 11 -18.71 16.80 47.95
C LEU A 11 -18.56 15.29 47.65
N PHE A 12 -17.77 14.61 48.48
CA PHE A 12 -18.00 13.26 49.04
C PHE A 12 -18.03 12.06 48.08
N ALA A 13 -17.00 11.21 48.12
CA ALA A 13 -16.86 10.12 49.11
C ALA A 13 -17.86 8.99 48.88
N SER A 14 -17.34 7.87 48.34
CA SER A 14 -17.65 6.47 48.69
C SER A 14 -17.03 5.64 47.55
N SER A 15 -15.92 4.92 47.74
CA SER A 15 -15.93 3.59 48.35
C SER A 15 -17.16 2.78 47.93
N LEU A 16 -17.03 1.89 46.94
CA LEU A 16 -17.33 0.46 47.11
C LEU A 16 -17.07 -0.31 45.81
N LEU A 17 -16.50 -1.50 45.98
CA LEU A 17 -16.45 -2.57 45.00
C LEU A 17 -17.76 -2.69 44.20
N VAL A 18 -17.66 -2.62 42.89
CA VAL A 18 -18.41 -3.54 42.03
C VAL A 18 -17.39 -4.16 41.08
N VAL A 19 -17.03 -5.41 41.39
CA VAL A 19 -16.61 -6.37 40.38
C VAL A 19 -17.80 -6.51 39.43
N ALA A 20 -17.73 -5.82 38.30
CA ALA A 20 -18.54 -6.14 37.14
C ALA A 20 -17.56 -6.60 36.06
N CYS A 21 -17.58 -7.90 35.77
CA CYS A 21 -17.04 -8.41 34.52
C CYS A 21 -17.85 -7.75 33.40
N ASP A 22 -17.26 -6.76 32.74
CA ASP A 22 -17.83 -6.19 31.53
C ASP A 22 -17.51 -7.16 30.39
N ASP A 23 -18.53 -7.88 29.93
CA ASP A 23 -18.50 -8.83 28.80
C ASP A 23 -18.53 -8.08 27.44
N ASN A 24 -17.97 -6.86 27.38
CA ASN A 24 -17.83 -6.17 26.11
C ASN A 24 -16.67 -6.76 25.31
N PRO A 25 -16.88 -7.21 24.06
CA PRO A 25 -15.78 -7.43 23.16
C PRO A 25 -15.00 -6.11 23.01
N PRO A 26 -13.67 -6.16 22.86
CA PRO A 26 -12.88 -4.96 22.61
C PRO A 26 -13.49 -4.20 21.43
N PRO A 27 -13.47 -2.86 21.43
CA PRO A 27 -13.95 -2.09 20.29
C PRO A 27 -13.30 -2.66 19.04
N THR A 28 -14.11 -3.26 18.16
CA THR A 28 -13.68 -3.65 16.82
C THR A 28 -13.11 -2.41 16.19
N ASP A 29 -11.81 -2.44 15.94
CA ASP A 29 -11.07 -1.38 15.27
C ASP A 29 -11.88 -0.94 14.06
N ALA A 30 -12.41 0.27 14.16
CA ALA A 30 -13.34 0.82 13.22
C ALA A 30 -12.57 1.10 11.93
N GLY A 31 -12.86 0.30 10.91
CA GLY A 31 -12.41 0.53 9.56
C GLY A 31 -11.11 -0.18 9.24
N THR A 32 -11.20 -1.24 8.43
CA THR A 32 -10.16 -1.46 7.42
C THR A 32 -9.87 -0.10 6.79
N PRO A 33 -8.61 0.36 6.70
CA PRO A 33 -8.30 1.56 5.93
C PRO A 33 -8.98 1.41 4.57
N PRO A 34 -9.47 2.51 3.96
CA PRO A 34 -10.08 2.42 2.63
C PRO A 34 -9.15 1.58 1.78
N SER A 35 -9.65 0.44 1.33
CA SER A 35 -8.91 -0.41 0.43
C SER A 35 -8.52 0.50 -0.72
N ASP A 36 -7.22 0.63 -0.99
CA ASP A 36 -6.69 1.26 -2.21
C ASP A 36 -7.05 0.42 -3.46
N ALA A 37 -8.16 -0.32 -3.38
CA ALA A 37 -8.81 -0.98 -4.48
C ALA A 37 -9.44 0.11 -5.36
N GLY A 38 -8.56 0.78 -6.12
CA GLY A 38 -8.87 0.97 -7.53
C GLY A 38 -9.39 -0.35 -8.14
N THR A 39 -9.95 -0.26 -9.34
CA THR A 39 -10.42 -1.43 -10.09
C THR A 39 -9.43 -2.59 -9.94
N PRO A 40 -9.87 -3.79 -9.49
CA PRO A 40 -8.98 -4.93 -9.35
C PRO A 40 -8.18 -5.12 -10.62
N ASP A 41 -6.86 -5.27 -10.45
CA ASP A 41 -5.99 -5.53 -11.58
C ASP A 41 -6.48 -6.76 -12.34
N PRO A 42 -6.35 -6.77 -13.68
CA PRO A 42 -6.68 -7.94 -14.44
C PRO A 42 -5.82 -9.11 -13.98
N GLU A 43 -6.42 -10.29 -14.05
CA GLU A 43 -5.70 -11.52 -13.84
C GLU A 43 -4.51 -11.58 -14.83
N PRO A 44 -3.32 -11.98 -14.37
CA PRO A 44 -2.19 -12.17 -15.27
C PRO A 44 -2.56 -13.11 -16.43
N PRO A 45 -1.92 -12.95 -17.60
CA PRO A 45 -2.06 -13.92 -18.69
C PRO A 45 -1.85 -15.35 -18.18
N ALA A 46 -2.60 -16.33 -18.72
CA ALA A 46 -2.55 -17.72 -18.27
C ALA A 46 -1.12 -18.30 -18.27
N GLU A 47 -0.27 -17.81 -19.17
CA GLU A 47 1.15 -18.18 -19.27
C GLU A 47 1.97 -17.75 -18.03
N LEU A 48 1.53 -16.72 -17.31
CA LEU A 48 2.20 -16.14 -16.13
C LEU A 48 1.51 -16.51 -14.81
N ALA A 49 0.36 -17.21 -14.84
CA ALA A 49 -0.45 -17.47 -13.64
C ALA A 49 0.27 -18.26 -12.52
N GLY A 50 1.29 -19.05 -12.87
CA GLY A 50 2.11 -19.79 -11.90
C GLY A 50 3.36 -19.05 -11.42
N VAL A 51 3.61 -17.84 -11.92
CA VAL A 51 4.81 -17.05 -11.57
C VAL A 51 4.48 -16.17 -10.36
N GLU A 52 5.33 -16.22 -9.33
CA GLU A 52 5.18 -15.37 -8.16
C GLU A 52 5.30 -13.88 -8.52
N GLN A 53 4.34 -13.08 -8.09
CA GLN A 53 4.41 -11.64 -8.21
C GLN A 53 5.23 -11.03 -7.07
N THR A 54 6.44 -10.57 -7.37
CA THR A 54 7.36 -9.96 -6.39
C THR A 54 7.16 -8.45 -6.21
N GLY A 55 6.39 -7.80 -7.09
CA GLY A 55 6.13 -6.36 -7.00
C GLY A 55 5.02 -5.86 -7.91
N ARG A 56 4.52 -4.66 -7.61
CA ARG A 56 3.50 -3.94 -8.38
C ARG A 56 3.85 -2.46 -8.42
N PHE A 57 3.75 -1.85 -9.60
CA PHE A 57 4.09 -0.44 -9.81
C PHE A 57 3.04 0.22 -10.69
N VAL A 58 2.59 1.41 -10.30
CA VAL A 58 1.77 2.28 -11.14
C VAL A 58 2.72 3.20 -11.90
N ILE A 59 2.71 3.11 -13.23
CA ILE A 59 3.51 3.97 -14.11
C ILE A 59 2.53 4.97 -14.74
N PRO A 60 2.75 6.29 -14.58
CA PRO A 60 1.91 7.29 -15.21
C PRO A 60 1.83 7.08 -16.73
N GLU A 61 0.63 7.32 -17.29
CA GLU A 61 0.34 7.25 -18.73
C GLU A 61 0.43 5.87 -19.39
N LEU A 62 0.58 4.78 -18.64
CA LEU A 62 0.33 3.45 -19.19
C LEU A 62 -1.13 3.34 -19.61
N THR A 63 -1.36 2.85 -20.83
CA THR A 63 -2.70 2.72 -21.42
C THR A 63 -3.24 1.29 -21.35
N GLY A 64 -2.39 0.31 -21.10
CA GLY A 64 -2.74 -1.08 -20.79
C GLY A 64 -1.77 -1.70 -19.78
N HIS A 65 -2.03 -2.95 -19.41
CA HIS A 65 -1.20 -3.66 -18.44
C HIS A 65 0.09 -4.17 -19.07
N ALA A 66 1.10 -4.31 -18.20
CA ALA A 66 2.38 -4.88 -18.56
C ALA A 66 2.92 -5.73 -17.41
N HIS A 67 3.65 -6.77 -17.78
CA HIS A 67 4.28 -7.72 -16.88
C HIS A 67 5.78 -7.80 -17.19
N VAL A 68 6.59 -7.80 -16.14
CA VAL A 68 8.04 -7.97 -16.24
C VAL A 68 8.42 -9.25 -15.52
N VAL A 69 8.92 -10.23 -16.26
CA VAL A 69 9.39 -11.50 -15.70
C VAL A 69 10.91 -11.50 -15.73
N ARG A 70 11.53 -11.72 -14.58
CA ARG A 70 12.98 -11.86 -14.46
C ARG A 70 13.34 -13.33 -14.38
N THR A 71 14.26 -13.74 -15.25
CA THR A 71 14.72 -15.13 -15.34
C THR A 71 16.12 -15.24 -14.75
N GLU A 72 16.87 -16.28 -15.12
CA GLU A 72 18.25 -16.47 -14.69
C GLU A 72 19.10 -15.24 -15.00
N TYR A 73 19.99 -14.90 -14.06
CA TYR A 73 20.83 -13.70 -14.12
C TYR A 73 20.06 -12.40 -14.22
N ASP A 74 18.79 -12.38 -13.77
CA ASP A 74 17.97 -11.18 -13.63
C ASP A 74 17.63 -10.51 -14.97
N VAL A 75 17.64 -11.29 -16.06
CA VAL A 75 17.31 -10.80 -17.40
C VAL A 75 15.81 -10.50 -17.51
N PRO A 76 15.40 -9.24 -17.79
CA PRO A 76 13.99 -8.88 -17.84
C PRO A 76 13.35 -9.23 -19.19
N HIS A 77 12.22 -9.93 -19.14
CA HIS A 77 11.31 -10.18 -20.26
C HIS A 77 10.03 -9.36 -20.06
N ILE A 78 9.72 -8.47 -21.01
CA ILE A 78 8.63 -7.50 -20.89
C ILE A 78 7.49 -7.90 -21.83
N TYR A 79 6.32 -8.11 -21.25
CA TYR A 79 5.06 -8.36 -21.96
C TYR A 79 4.14 -7.16 -21.72
N ALA A 80 3.63 -6.56 -22.80
CA ALA A 80 2.69 -5.44 -22.71
C ALA A 80 1.64 -5.56 -23.79
N GLU A 81 0.43 -5.06 -23.52
CA GLU A 81 -0.70 -5.12 -24.45
C GLU A 81 -0.46 -4.30 -25.73
N ASN A 82 0.38 -3.27 -25.67
CA ASN A 82 0.71 -2.44 -26.81
C ASN A 82 2.19 -2.03 -26.82
N ARG A 83 2.63 -1.63 -28.01
CA ARG A 83 4.03 -1.29 -28.26
C ARG A 83 4.50 -0.06 -27.47
N LEU A 84 3.64 0.96 -27.32
CA LEU A 84 4.04 2.19 -26.64
C LEU A 84 4.33 1.93 -25.15
N ASP A 85 3.47 1.14 -24.50
CA ASP A 85 3.66 0.77 -23.11
C ASP A 85 4.83 -0.18 -22.91
N ALA A 86 5.12 -1.07 -23.88
CA ALA A 86 6.34 -1.88 -23.87
C ALA A 86 7.61 -1.00 -23.79
N TRP A 87 7.67 0.10 -24.55
CA TRP A 87 8.79 1.03 -24.51
C TRP A 87 8.87 1.80 -23.19
N ARG A 88 7.74 2.23 -22.63
CA ARG A 88 7.70 2.90 -21.32
C ARG A 88 8.21 1.97 -20.22
N VAL A 89 7.73 0.72 -20.20
CA VAL A 89 8.12 -0.29 -19.22
C VAL A 89 9.57 -0.72 -19.41
N LEU A 90 10.08 -0.77 -20.65
CA LEU A 90 11.50 -0.96 -20.91
C LEU A 90 12.35 0.14 -20.27
N GLY A 91 11.99 1.41 -20.49
CA GLY A 91 12.68 2.54 -19.87
C GLY A 91 12.65 2.47 -18.34
N PHE A 92 11.49 2.19 -17.75
CA PHE A 92 11.33 2.00 -16.32
C PHE A 92 12.21 0.85 -15.78
N THR A 93 12.20 -0.30 -16.45
CA THR A 93 12.96 -1.48 -16.03
C THR A 93 14.47 -1.21 -16.11
N MET A 94 14.92 -0.62 -17.22
CA MET A 94 16.32 -0.23 -17.40
C MET A 94 16.77 0.79 -16.36
N ALA A 95 15.94 1.81 -16.07
CA ALA A 95 16.26 2.80 -15.06
C ALA A 95 16.41 2.16 -13.67
N ARG A 96 15.57 1.19 -13.28
CA ARG A 96 15.70 0.51 -11.99
C ARG A 96 17.03 -0.22 -11.81
N ASP A 97 17.53 -0.83 -12.88
CA ASP A 97 18.77 -1.60 -12.82
C ASP A 97 20.00 -0.75 -13.05
N ARG A 98 19.88 0.30 -13.88
CA ARG A 98 21.01 1.01 -14.47
C ARG A 98 20.90 2.52 -14.39
N PHE A 99 20.11 3.07 -13.46
CA PHE A 99 19.87 4.51 -13.34
C PHE A 99 21.17 5.33 -13.42
N PHE A 100 22.16 4.99 -12.59
CA PHE A 100 23.44 5.68 -12.57
C PHE A 100 24.19 5.60 -13.90
N GLN A 101 24.15 4.44 -14.58
CA GLN A 101 24.80 4.29 -15.88
C GLN A 101 24.13 5.16 -16.95
N MET A 102 22.80 5.32 -16.91
CA MET A 102 22.05 6.16 -17.84
C MET A 102 22.27 7.66 -17.61
N ASP A 103 22.51 8.07 -16.36
CA ASP A 103 22.71 9.48 -15.98
C ASP A 103 24.15 9.98 -16.19
N LEU A 104 25.13 9.07 -16.23
CA LEU A 104 26.57 9.38 -16.33
C LEU A 104 27.08 9.74 -17.74
N THR A 105 26.22 9.82 -18.75
CA THR A 105 26.59 10.07 -20.16
C THR A 105 26.29 11.49 -20.59
#